data_AF-F0V2T9-F1
#
_entry.id   AF-F0V2T9-F1
#
_cell.length_a   1.000
_cell.length_b   1.000
_cell.length_c   1.000
_cell.angle_alpha   90.00
_cell.angle_beta   90.00
_cell.angle_gamma   90.00
#
_symmetry.space_group_name_H-M   'P 1'
#
loop_
_entity.id
_entity.type
_entity.pdbx_description
1 polymer ?
#
loop_
_entity_poly.entity_id
_entity_poly.type
_entity_poly.pdbx_seq_one_letter_code
_entity_poly.pdbx_strand_id
1 'polypeptide(L)'
;MTQDQGIVFGFASSETPDYLPLEYYLAKKLILKTKELIQSGVFYWAKEDYKVLVDLEVNKNSSPHKVRLNSLVFSIQHLTNVTREQISEELKEKVIYPFLQELNISWDEKTFWFINSSGSFQIGGLIADTGVTNRKQIADNFGPIAHHGGGGLCGKDLTKMDRLGCYFARWVAKNLVAAGLATELELKITYAIAQEKALAYDITFSRDLKISHKDLLEILENCFPTKVSEIFQLFTSENISFLKLTEISNFGNFVPNLPWEQINKVEAINDWLRRT
;
A
#
# COMPACT_ATOMS: atom_id res chain seq x y z
N MET A 1 -21.48 -14.84 8.89
CA MET A 1 -20.80 -14.58 10.17
C MET A 1 -19.29 -14.66 9.98
N THR A 2 -18.53 -13.99 10.83
CA THR A 2 -17.07 -14.11 10.91
C THR A 2 -16.66 -15.55 11.23
N GLN A 3 -15.58 -16.02 10.60
CA GLN A 3 -15.03 -17.38 10.83
C GLN A 3 -13.90 -17.40 11.85
N ASP A 4 -13.36 -16.24 12.20
CA ASP A 4 -12.30 -16.07 13.18
C ASP A 4 -12.47 -14.73 13.92
N GLN A 5 -11.84 -14.60 15.08
CA GLN A 5 -11.63 -13.32 15.74
C GLN A 5 -10.42 -12.62 15.13
N GLY A 6 -10.33 -11.31 15.27
CA GLY A 6 -9.15 -10.60 14.79
C GLY A 6 -9.26 -9.10 14.84
N ILE A 7 -8.11 -8.47 14.72
CA ILE A 7 -7.98 -7.03 14.54
C ILE A 7 -7.43 -6.83 13.13
N VAL A 8 -8.01 -5.90 12.38
CA VAL A 8 -7.52 -5.50 11.05
C VAL A 8 -7.35 -4.00 11.00
N PHE A 9 -6.45 -3.56 10.13
CA PHE A 9 -6.16 -2.15 9.93
C PHE A 9 -6.36 -1.79 8.46
N GLY A 10 -6.84 -0.58 8.23
CA GLY A 10 -6.86 0.09 6.94
C GLY A 10 -6.25 1.47 7.10
N PHE A 11 -5.54 1.93 6.08
CA PHE A 11 -4.88 3.22 6.09
C PHE A 11 -5.15 3.97 4.79
N ALA A 12 -5.18 5.30 4.86
CA ALA A 12 -5.16 6.17 3.70
C ALA A 12 -4.40 7.48 4.00
N SER A 13 -3.71 8.01 2.99
CA SER A 13 -3.02 9.31 3.06
C SER A 13 -3.24 10.08 1.76
N SER A 14 -3.59 11.35 1.84
CA SER A 14 -3.77 12.24 0.68
C SER A 14 -2.45 12.64 -0.01
N GLU A 15 -1.31 12.13 0.43
CA GLU A 15 0.01 12.39 -0.16
C GLU A 15 0.13 11.94 -1.61
N THR A 16 -0.67 10.95 -2.04
CA THR A 16 -0.62 10.40 -3.40
C THR A 16 -2.01 10.26 -4.01
N PRO A 17 -2.14 10.24 -5.35
CA PRO A 17 -3.44 10.07 -6.02
C PRO A 17 -4.18 8.77 -5.64
N ASP A 18 -3.43 7.74 -5.26
CA ASP A 18 -3.97 6.44 -4.85
C ASP A 18 -4.29 6.37 -3.35
N TYR A 19 -4.20 7.49 -2.64
CA TYR A 19 -4.39 7.59 -1.20
C TYR A 19 -3.46 6.69 -0.38
N LEU A 20 -2.24 6.50 -0.86
CA LEU A 20 -1.18 5.72 -0.22
C LEU A 20 -0.10 6.63 0.37
N PRO A 21 0.66 6.17 1.38
CA PRO A 21 1.85 6.86 1.84
C PRO A 21 2.85 7.07 0.70
N LEU A 22 3.46 8.25 0.59
CA LEU A 22 4.33 8.60 -0.54
C LEU A 22 5.53 7.65 -0.67
N GLU A 23 6.17 7.31 0.45
CA GLU A 23 7.33 6.41 0.47
C GLU A 23 6.99 5.01 -0.06
N TYR A 24 5.87 4.45 0.44
CA TYR A 24 5.36 3.16 -0.02
C TYR A 24 5.01 3.19 -1.50
N TYR A 25 4.32 4.24 -1.94
CA TYR A 25 3.88 4.42 -3.31
C TYR A 25 5.08 4.51 -4.28
N LEU A 26 6.11 5.30 -3.94
CA LEU A 26 7.35 5.38 -4.70
C LEU A 26 8.04 4.01 -4.77
N ALA A 27 8.27 3.34 -3.65
CA ALA A 27 8.89 2.01 -3.63
C ALA A 27 8.13 1.02 -4.54
N LYS A 28 6.80 1.06 -4.52
CA LYS A 28 5.95 0.21 -5.35
C LYS A 28 6.10 0.53 -6.84
N LYS A 29 6.08 1.81 -7.22
CA LYS A 29 6.31 2.27 -8.60
C LYS A 29 7.67 1.80 -9.13
N LEU A 30 8.72 1.92 -8.33
CA LEU A 30 10.07 1.46 -8.69
C LEU A 30 10.09 -0.06 -8.94
N ILE A 31 9.49 -0.85 -8.05
CA ILE A 31 9.40 -2.32 -8.16
C ILE A 31 8.65 -2.74 -9.43
N LEU A 32 7.51 -2.13 -9.72
CA LEU A 32 6.67 -2.47 -10.87
C LEU A 32 7.33 -2.08 -12.20
N LYS A 33 7.96 -0.90 -12.26
CA LYS A 33 8.71 -0.49 -13.46
C LYS A 33 9.91 -1.40 -13.71
N THR A 34 10.58 -1.82 -12.65
CA THR A 34 11.68 -2.78 -12.76
C THR A 34 11.20 -4.11 -13.32
N LYS A 35 10.05 -4.63 -12.84
CA LYS A 35 9.41 -5.82 -13.39
C LYS A 35 9.15 -5.68 -14.90
N GLU A 36 8.58 -4.56 -15.31
CA GLU A 36 8.28 -4.25 -16.71
C GLU A 36 9.57 -4.24 -17.58
N LEU A 37 10.64 -3.61 -17.10
CA LEU A 37 11.91 -3.52 -17.83
C LEU A 37 12.65 -4.86 -17.91
N ILE A 38 12.50 -5.74 -16.90
CA ILE A 38 12.97 -7.12 -16.95
C ILE A 38 12.18 -7.90 -18.01
N GLN A 39 10.84 -7.85 -17.94
CA GLN A 39 9.95 -8.60 -18.83
C GLN A 39 10.06 -8.18 -20.30
N SER A 40 10.33 -6.91 -20.57
CA SER A 40 10.56 -6.39 -21.93
C SER A 40 11.96 -6.66 -22.47
N GLY A 41 12.89 -7.19 -21.65
CA GLY A 41 14.27 -7.44 -22.03
C GLY A 41 15.16 -6.19 -22.06
N VAL A 42 14.66 -5.02 -21.66
CA VAL A 42 15.46 -3.79 -21.55
C VAL A 42 16.55 -3.96 -20.50
N PHE A 43 16.21 -4.55 -19.35
CA PHE A 43 17.17 -5.00 -18.35
C PHE A 43 17.56 -6.45 -18.62
N TYR A 44 18.18 -6.71 -19.78
CA TYR A 44 18.66 -8.04 -20.18
C TYR A 44 19.63 -8.67 -19.15
N TRP A 45 20.27 -7.84 -18.32
CA TRP A 45 21.22 -8.24 -17.29
C TRP A 45 20.57 -8.61 -15.95
N ALA A 46 19.30 -8.24 -15.73
CA ALA A 46 18.62 -8.42 -14.45
C ALA A 46 17.94 -9.79 -14.34
N LYS A 47 17.83 -10.28 -13.10
CA LYS A 47 17.04 -11.45 -12.71
C LYS A 47 15.87 -11.02 -11.81
N GLU A 48 15.06 -11.99 -11.40
CA GLU A 48 13.75 -11.74 -10.78
C GLU A 48 13.80 -11.37 -9.28
N ASP A 49 14.93 -11.54 -8.58
CA ASP A 49 15.05 -11.18 -7.16
C ASP A 49 15.58 -9.74 -7.00
N TYR A 50 14.73 -8.83 -6.55
CA TYR A 50 15.10 -7.45 -6.26
C TYR A 50 14.31 -6.85 -5.11
N LYS A 51 14.92 -5.87 -4.44
CA LYS A 51 14.46 -5.27 -3.19
C LYS A 51 14.71 -3.77 -3.25
N VAL A 52 13.72 -2.99 -2.84
CA VAL A 52 13.77 -1.53 -2.82
C VAL A 52 13.38 -1.04 -1.43
N LEU A 53 14.16 -0.12 -0.89
CA LEU A 53 13.86 0.66 0.30
C LEU A 53 14.05 2.14 -0.03
N VAL A 54 13.06 2.93 0.36
CA VAL A 54 13.01 4.38 0.15
C VAL A 54 12.89 5.02 1.52
N ASP A 55 13.67 6.08 1.74
CA ASP A 55 13.61 6.91 2.94
C ASP A 55 13.51 8.38 2.49
N LEU A 56 12.41 9.04 2.84
CA LEU A 56 12.11 10.42 2.44
C LEU A 56 12.18 11.37 3.64
N GLU A 57 12.80 12.52 3.41
CA GLU A 57 12.73 13.65 4.31
C GLU A 57 11.60 14.58 3.89
N VAL A 58 10.69 14.86 4.82
CA VAL A 58 9.61 15.81 4.61
C VAL A 58 9.91 17.10 5.37
N ASN A 59 10.14 18.19 4.64
CA ASN A 59 10.28 19.51 5.26
C ASN A 59 8.90 20.10 5.58
N LYS A 60 8.43 19.83 6.79
CA LYS A 60 7.13 20.29 7.30
C LYS A 60 6.99 21.83 7.41
N ASN A 61 8.10 22.57 7.38
CA ASN A 61 8.09 24.04 7.49
C ASN A 61 7.98 24.77 6.14
N SER A 62 7.87 24.03 5.03
CA SER A 62 7.71 24.60 3.69
C SER A 62 6.28 24.45 3.18
N SER A 63 5.80 25.44 2.42
CA SER A 63 4.53 25.41 1.70
C SER A 63 4.76 25.65 0.19
N PRO A 64 4.44 24.68 -0.68
CA PRO A 64 4.05 23.31 -0.36
C PRO A 64 5.19 22.56 0.34
N HIS A 65 4.86 21.49 1.07
CA HIS A 65 5.85 20.63 1.71
C HIS A 65 6.84 20.11 0.67
N LYS A 66 8.12 20.48 0.81
CA LYS A 66 9.20 19.94 0.00
C LYS A 66 9.57 18.56 0.54
N VAL A 67 9.51 17.58 -0.35
CA VAL A 67 9.97 16.21 -0.07
C VAL A 67 11.31 16.01 -0.76
N ARG A 68 12.26 15.44 -0.01
CA ARG A 68 13.60 15.10 -0.50
C ARG A 68 13.84 13.62 -0.29
N LEU A 69 14.42 12.95 -1.27
CA LEU A 69 14.94 11.60 -1.09
C LEU A 69 16.18 11.67 -0.20
N ASN A 70 16.12 11.06 0.99
CA ASN A 70 17.29 10.98 1.86
C ASN A 70 18.19 9.82 1.46
N SER A 71 17.63 8.61 1.44
CA SER A 71 18.35 7.39 1.12
C SER A 71 17.52 6.49 0.21
N LEU A 72 18.18 5.86 -0.76
CA LEU A 72 17.59 4.81 -1.59
C LEU A 72 18.48 3.57 -1.57
N VAL A 73 17.91 2.45 -1.14
CA VAL A 73 18.56 1.14 -1.25
C VAL A 73 17.87 0.36 -2.35
N PHE A 74 18.65 -0.08 -3.33
CA PHE A 74 18.18 -0.89 -4.43
C PHE A 74 19.12 -2.08 -4.61
N SER A 75 18.64 -3.28 -4.28
CA SER A 75 19.38 -4.52 -4.53
C SER A 75 18.66 -5.30 -5.62
N ILE A 76 19.36 -5.63 -6.71
CA ILE A 76 18.81 -6.39 -7.83
C ILE A 76 19.77 -7.49 -8.23
N GLN A 77 19.22 -8.70 -8.36
CA GLN A 77 19.96 -9.86 -8.82
C GLN A 77 20.32 -9.67 -10.30
N HIS A 78 21.54 -10.07 -10.68
CA HIS A 78 22.07 -9.79 -12.02
C HIS A 78 22.91 -10.94 -12.60
N LEU A 79 23.18 -10.86 -13.91
CA LEU A 79 24.11 -11.71 -14.63
C LEU A 79 25.58 -11.32 -14.36
N THR A 80 26.52 -12.18 -14.76
CA THR A 80 27.96 -11.97 -14.53
C THR A 80 28.59 -10.92 -15.44
N ASN A 81 27.93 -10.56 -16.53
CA ASN A 81 28.45 -9.70 -17.60
C ASN A 81 28.03 -8.23 -17.48
N VAL A 82 27.57 -7.78 -16.30
CA VAL A 82 27.20 -6.39 -16.05
C VAL A 82 27.99 -5.84 -14.85
N THR A 83 28.43 -4.59 -14.94
CA THR A 83 29.12 -3.90 -13.85
C THR A 83 28.11 -3.25 -12.90
N ARG A 84 28.52 -3.01 -11.65
CA ARG A 84 27.65 -2.31 -10.69
C ARG A 84 27.35 -0.88 -11.14
N GLU A 85 28.31 -0.24 -11.80
CA GLU A 85 28.20 1.11 -12.35
C GLU A 85 27.11 1.17 -13.41
N GLN A 86 27.10 0.22 -14.36
CA GLN A 86 26.05 0.11 -15.37
C GLN A 86 24.68 -0.14 -14.73
N ILE A 87 24.58 -1.06 -13.75
CA ILE A 87 23.33 -1.31 -13.01
C ILE A 87 22.82 -0.01 -12.37
N SER A 88 23.71 0.72 -11.69
CA SER A 88 23.40 1.96 -11.00
C SER A 88 22.91 3.05 -11.95
N GLU A 89 23.60 3.27 -13.07
CA GLU A 89 23.21 4.24 -14.09
C GLU A 89 21.86 3.88 -14.72
N GLU A 90 21.69 2.63 -15.14
CA GLU A 90 20.46 2.19 -15.80
C GLU A 90 19.24 2.24 -14.87
N LEU A 91 19.37 1.84 -13.60
CA LEU A 91 18.29 1.97 -12.61
C LEU A 91 17.95 3.44 -12.35
N LYS A 92 18.95 4.31 -12.22
CA LYS A 92 18.73 5.74 -11.99
C LYS A 92 17.97 6.38 -13.14
N GLU A 93 18.44 6.20 -14.37
CA GLU A 93 17.87 6.84 -15.54
C GLU A 93 16.51 6.27 -15.94
N LYS A 94 16.35 4.93 -15.94
CA LYS A 94 15.14 4.28 -16.49
C LYS A 94 14.06 4.01 -15.45
N VAL A 95 14.40 4.01 -14.16
CA VAL A 95 13.48 3.65 -13.08
C VAL A 95 13.35 4.77 -12.06
N ILE A 96 14.45 5.24 -11.45
CA ILE A 96 14.36 6.08 -10.26
C ILE A 96 14.02 7.54 -10.60
N TYR A 97 14.84 8.22 -11.42
CA TYR A 97 14.64 9.63 -11.75
C TYR A 97 13.27 9.93 -12.36
N PRO A 98 12.71 9.10 -13.27
CA PRO A 98 11.37 9.34 -13.79
C PRO A 98 10.31 9.45 -12.70
N PHE A 99 10.33 8.59 -11.67
CA PHE A 99 9.34 8.64 -10.59
C PHE A 99 9.63 9.69 -9.53
N LEU A 100 10.90 10.04 -9.29
CA LEU A 100 11.21 11.20 -8.45
C LEU A 100 10.68 12.49 -9.09
N GLN A 101 10.84 12.64 -10.40
CA GLN A 101 10.28 13.76 -11.16
C GLN A 101 8.75 13.74 -11.19
N GLU A 102 8.11 12.61 -11.51
CA GLU A 102 6.65 12.45 -11.51
C GLU A 102 6.03 12.88 -10.18
N LEU A 103 6.69 12.55 -9.06
CA LEU A 103 6.20 12.81 -7.71
C LEU A 103 6.73 14.11 -7.09
N ASN A 104 7.47 14.93 -7.85
CA ASN A 104 8.11 16.15 -7.36
C ASN A 104 8.99 15.95 -6.11
N ILE A 105 9.66 14.80 -6.03
CA ILE A 105 10.61 14.48 -4.96
C ILE A 105 11.98 14.97 -5.38
N SER A 106 12.58 15.85 -4.59
CA SER A 106 13.93 16.38 -4.85
C SER A 106 15.01 15.39 -4.41
N TRP A 107 16.17 15.46 -5.05
CA TRP A 107 17.40 14.76 -4.64
C TRP A 107 18.59 15.65 -4.94
N ASP A 108 19.69 15.44 -4.24
CA ASP A 108 20.88 16.30 -4.24
C ASP A 108 22.16 15.50 -3.96
N GLU A 109 23.30 16.18 -3.84
CA GLU A 109 24.60 15.56 -3.53
C GLU A 109 24.64 14.88 -2.15
N LYS A 110 23.68 15.16 -1.27
CA LYS A 110 23.55 14.54 0.06
C LYS A 110 22.67 13.29 0.04
N THR A 111 22.06 12.97 -1.09
CA THR A 111 21.22 11.77 -1.24
C THR A 111 22.10 10.52 -1.22
N PHE A 112 21.81 9.60 -0.31
CA PHE A 112 22.55 8.34 -0.20
C PHE A 112 22.02 7.30 -1.19
N TRP A 113 22.88 6.86 -2.09
CA TRP A 113 22.57 5.85 -3.10
C TRP A 113 23.23 4.52 -2.76
N PHE A 114 22.44 3.54 -2.32
CA PHE A 114 22.89 2.18 -2.02
C PHE A 114 22.38 1.20 -3.08
N ILE A 115 22.99 1.24 -4.27
CA ILE A 115 22.62 0.35 -5.39
C ILE A 115 23.62 -0.80 -5.46
N ASN A 116 23.15 -2.03 -5.26
CA ASN A 116 23.97 -3.25 -5.13
C ASN A 116 25.23 -3.03 -4.26
N SER A 117 25.04 -2.38 -3.10
CA SER A 117 26.14 -1.96 -2.22
C SER A 117 26.90 -3.14 -1.60
N SER A 118 26.28 -4.32 -1.51
CA SER A 118 26.93 -5.57 -1.08
C SER A 118 27.91 -6.15 -2.11
N GLY A 119 28.03 -5.53 -3.30
CA GLY A 119 28.85 -6.02 -4.40
C GLY A 119 28.04 -6.90 -5.34
N SER A 120 28.43 -8.17 -5.46
CA SER A 120 27.81 -9.11 -6.42
C SER A 120 26.53 -9.73 -5.86
N PHE A 121 25.44 -9.65 -6.63
CA PHE A 121 24.18 -10.32 -6.34
C PHE A 121 23.79 -11.27 -7.50
N GLN A 122 24.63 -12.27 -7.77
CA GLN A 122 24.41 -13.20 -8.87
C GLN A 122 23.52 -14.40 -8.49
N ILE A 123 23.61 -14.85 -7.23
CA ILE A 123 22.83 -15.95 -6.66
C ILE A 123 21.74 -15.35 -5.77
N GLY A 124 20.48 -15.74 -6.01
CA GLY A 124 19.30 -15.16 -5.38
C GLY A 124 18.10 -16.08 -5.55
N GLY A 125 16.91 -15.61 -5.16
CA GLY A 125 15.69 -16.40 -5.17
C GLY A 125 15.74 -17.59 -4.20
N LEU A 126 14.94 -18.62 -4.47
CA LEU A 126 14.77 -19.78 -3.58
C LEU A 126 16.04 -20.61 -3.34
N ILE A 127 17.04 -20.47 -4.22
CA ILE A 127 18.34 -21.13 -4.05
C ILE A 127 19.12 -20.48 -2.89
N ALA A 128 18.93 -19.18 -2.66
CA ALA A 128 19.65 -18.41 -1.65
C ALA A 128 18.84 -18.19 -0.36
N ASP A 129 17.51 -18.05 -0.46
CA ASP A 129 16.64 -17.70 0.67
C ASP A 129 15.26 -18.38 0.52
N THR A 130 14.85 -19.14 1.54
CA THR A 130 13.58 -19.87 1.54
C THR A 130 12.39 -18.90 1.63
N GLY A 131 11.54 -18.90 0.61
CA GLY A 131 10.27 -18.16 0.61
C GLY A 131 9.17 -18.88 1.39
N VAL A 132 8.40 -18.14 2.18
CA VAL A 132 7.19 -18.66 2.87
C VAL A 132 6.05 -17.63 2.73
N THR A 133 4.83 -18.13 2.50
CA THR A 133 3.62 -17.31 2.40
C THR A 133 3.46 -16.40 3.61
N ASN A 134 3.03 -15.15 3.39
CA ASN A 134 2.77 -14.15 4.44
C ASN A 134 4.02 -13.71 5.24
N ARG A 135 5.22 -13.74 4.64
CA ARG A 135 6.45 -13.14 5.22
C ARG A 135 6.79 -11.75 4.65
N LYS A 136 5.85 -11.13 3.96
CA LYS A 136 5.95 -9.76 3.41
C LYS A 136 4.72 -8.90 3.76
N GLN A 137 4.02 -9.24 4.84
CA GLN A 137 2.77 -8.58 5.25
C GLN A 137 2.88 -7.05 5.30
N ILE A 138 3.94 -6.48 5.89
CA ILE A 138 4.11 -5.02 5.94
C ILE A 138 4.24 -4.42 4.53
N ALA A 139 4.98 -5.08 3.63
CA ALA A 139 5.12 -4.66 2.23
C ALA A 139 3.85 -4.93 1.38
N ASP A 140 3.04 -5.92 1.76
CA ASP A 140 1.75 -6.23 1.11
C ASP A 140 0.65 -5.25 1.52
N ASN A 141 0.85 -4.49 2.61
CA ASN A 141 -0.07 -3.48 3.14
C ASN A 141 0.38 -2.05 2.79
N PHE A 142 0.70 -1.22 3.78
CA PHE A 142 0.97 0.21 3.63
C PHE A 142 2.41 0.58 3.96
N GLY A 143 3.33 -0.39 4.01
CA GLY A 143 4.67 -0.18 4.54
C GLY A 143 4.68 0.00 6.06
N PRO A 144 5.78 0.50 6.65
CA PRO A 144 5.95 0.56 8.10
C PRO A 144 5.12 1.64 8.81
N ILE A 145 4.41 2.48 8.05
CA ILE A 145 3.67 3.64 8.59
C ILE A 145 2.38 3.27 9.32
N ALA A 146 1.79 2.12 8.99
CA ALA A 146 0.53 1.66 9.57
C ALA A 146 0.72 0.36 10.34
N HIS A 147 -0.09 0.21 11.39
CA HIS A 147 -0.19 -1.00 12.17
C HIS A 147 -0.71 -2.17 11.33
N HIS A 148 -0.37 -3.37 11.78
CA HIS A 148 -0.78 -4.62 11.15
C HIS A 148 -1.39 -5.57 12.17
N GLY A 149 -2.53 -6.17 11.84
CA GLY A 149 -3.30 -7.03 12.75
C GLY A 149 -2.76 -8.45 12.94
N GLY A 150 -1.71 -8.80 12.19
CA GLY A 150 -1.05 -10.12 12.22
C GLY A 150 -1.58 -11.11 11.18
N GLY A 151 -2.80 -10.91 10.68
CA GLY A 151 -3.42 -11.72 9.63
C GLY A 151 -2.74 -11.62 8.26
N GLY A 152 -2.29 -12.74 7.70
CA GLY A 152 -1.79 -12.78 6.32
C GLY A 152 -2.91 -12.65 5.28
N LEU A 153 -2.66 -11.94 4.18
CA LEU A 153 -3.62 -11.82 3.08
C LEU A 153 -3.53 -13.04 2.15
N CYS A 154 -2.32 -13.44 1.74
CA CYS A 154 -2.10 -14.46 0.73
C CYS A 154 -2.53 -15.87 1.20
N GLY A 155 -3.18 -16.62 0.31
CA GLY A 155 -3.67 -17.98 0.58
C GLY A 155 -5.01 -18.06 1.32
N LYS A 156 -5.68 -16.93 1.58
CA LYS A 156 -6.99 -16.89 2.26
C LYS A 156 -8.09 -16.42 1.31
N ASP A 157 -9.23 -17.11 1.28
CA ASP A 157 -10.40 -16.64 0.55
C ASP A 157 -11.10 -15.46 1.27
N LEU A 158 -12.08 -14.82 0.63
CA LEU A 158 -12.76 -13.63 1.18
C LEU A 158 -13.72 -13.94 2.33
N THR A 159 -13.93 -15.19 2.72
CA THR A 159 -14.65 -15.49 3.97
C THR A 159 -13.78 -15.26 5.21
N LYS A 160 -12.46 -15.03 5.05
CA LYS A 160 -11.53 -14.81 6.16
C LYS A 160 -11.37 -13.33 6.44
N MET A 161 -11.65 -12.93 7.69
CA MET A 161 -11.66 -11.52 8.08
C MET A 161 -10.30 -10.85 7.99
N ASP A 162 -9.20 -11.60 8.09
CA ASP A 162 -7.86 -11.07 7.85
C ASP A 162 -7.75 -10.35 6.50
N ARG A 163 -8.35 -10.93 5.46
CA ARG A 163 -8.33 -10.37 4.11
C ARG A 163 -9.52 -9.44 3.88
N LEU A 164 -10.74 -9.96 4.08
CA LEU A 164 -11.97 -9.19 3.82
C LEU A 164 -12.05 -7.92 4.67
N GLY A 165 -11.75 -8.06 5.97
CA GLY A 165 -11.77 -6.96 6.92
C GLY A 165 -10.69 -5.91 6.64
N CYS A 166 -9.49 -6.34 6.22
CA CYS A 166 -8.42 -5.41 5.84
C CYS A 166 -8.79 -4.61 4.58
N TYR A 167 -9.35 -5.27 3.56
CA TYR A 167 -9.87 -4.59 2.36
C TYR A 167 -11.01 -3.64 2.71
N PHE A 168 -11.92 -4.03 3.60
CA PHE A 168 -13.00 -3.17 4.05
C PHE A 168 -12.47 -1.95 4.82
N ALA A 169 -11.52 -2.16 5.74
CA ALA A 169 -10.90 -1.08 6.49
C ALA A 169 -10.19 -0.08 5.58
N ARG A 170 -9.46 -0.56 4.56
CA ARG A 170 -8.86 0.26 3.51
C ARG A 170 -9.90 1.09 2.79
N TRP A 171 -10.98 0.46 2.33
CA TRP A 171 -12.03 1.14 1.56
C TRP A 171 -12.68 2.27 2.35
N VAL A 172 -12.99 2.02 3.63
CA VAL A 172 -13.51 3.05 4.54
C VAL A 172 -12.50 4.18 4.71
N ALA A 173 -11.26 3.87 5.11
CA ALA A 173 -10.22 4.88 5.34
C ALA A 173 -9.98 5.75 4.09
N LYS A 174 -9.90 5.12 2.91
CA LYS A 174 -9.72 5.79 1.62
C LYS A 174 -10.86 6.76 1.32
N ASN A 175 -12.12 6.34 1.53
CA ASN A 175 -13.27 7.21 1.30
C ASN A 175 -13.37 8.36 2.30
N LEU A 176 -13.00 8.15 3.57
CA LEU A 176 -12.98 9.23 4.57
C LEU A 176 -11.93 10.29 4.22
N VAL A 177 -10.71 9.89 3.84
CA VAL A 177 -9.67 10.82 3.39
C VAL A 177 -10.06 11.49 2.08
N ALA A 178 -10.64 10.76 1.13
CA ALA A 178 -11.13 11.32 -0.14
C ALA A 178 -12.27 12.33 0.05
N ALA A 179 -13.12 12.16 1.07
CA ALA A 179 -14.14 13.14 1.47
C ALA A 179 -13.56 14.35 2.22
N GLY A 180 -12.23 14.39 2.46
CA GLY A 180 -11.56 15.51 3.11
C GLY A 180 -11.76 15.56 4.62
N LEU A 181 -12.12 14.44 5.26
CA LEU A 181 -12.34 14.34 6.71
C LEU A 181 -11.04 14.23 7.52
N ALA A 182 -9.95 13.84 6.86
CA ALA A 182 -8.59 13.81 7.37
C ALA A 182 -7.61 13.83 6.19
N THR A 183 -6.35 14.23 6.41
CA THR A 183 -5.29 14.07 5.39
C THR A 183 -4.62 12.70 5.47
N GLU A 184 -4.54 12.13 6.68
CA GLU A 184 -4.10 10.76 6.94
C GLU A 184 -5.07 10.13 7.94
N LEU A 185 -5.41 8.86 7.75
CA LEU A 185 -6.29 8.14 8.66
C LEU A 185 -5.96 6.65 8.70
N GLU A 186 -5.81 6.13 9.91
CA GLU A 186 -5.72 4.70 10.20
C GLU A 186 -7.00 4.25 10.91
N LEU A 187 -7.71 3.30 10.32
CA LEU A 187 -8.89 2.66 10.87
C LEU A 187 -8.55 1.26 11.36
N LYS A 188 -8.80 1.00 12.65
CA LYS A 188 -8.77 -0.32 13.26
C LYS A 188 -10.19 -0.87 13.36
N ILE A 189 -10.37 -2.13 12.96
CA ILE A 189 -11.65 -2.85 13.12
C ILE A 189 -11.40 -4.12 13.94
N THR A 190 -12.25 -4.34 14.94
CA THR A 190 -12.18 -5.52 15.81
C THR A 190 -13.34 -6.46 15.54
N TYR A 191 -13.05 -7.73 15.28
CA TYR A 191 -14.02 -8.79 15.05
C TYR A 191 -13.92 -9.87 16.13
N ALA A 192 -15.06 -10.37 16.59
CA ALA A 192 -15.15 -11.65 17.30
C ALA A 192 -15.63 -12.74 16.34
N ILE A 193 -15.31 -13.99 16.64
CA ILE A 193 -15.78 -15.16 15.91
C ILE A 193 -17.31 -15.30 15.99
N ALA A 194 -17.92 -15.83 14.93
CA ALA A 194 -19.36 -16.09 14.81
C ALA A 194 -20.25 -14.85 15.00
N GLN A 195 -19.77 -13.66 14.63
CA GLN A 195 -20.54 -12.42 14.66
C GLN A 195 -20.94 -11.96 13.25
N GLU A 196 -22.06 -11.24 13.14
CA GLU A 196 -22.52 -10.67 11.88
C GLU A 196 -21.94 -9.29 11.58
N LYS A 197 -21.61 -8.52 12.62
CA LYS A 197 -21.02 -7.18 12.56
C LYS A 197 -19.69 -7.14 13.31
N ALA A 198 -18.89 -6.10 13.08
CA ALA A 198 -17.70 -5.83 13.88
C ALA A 198 -18.09 -5.46 15.33
N LEU A 199 -17.18 -5.69 16.27
CA LEU A 199 -17.34 -5.28 17.67
C LEU A 199 -17.05 -3.79 17.87
N ALA A 200 -16.06 -3.26 17.16
CA ALA A 200 -15.59 -1.89 17.34
C ALA A 200 -14.87 -1.37 16.08
N TYR A 201 -14.96 -0.05 15.91
CA TYR A 201 -14.26 0.73 14.89
C TYR A 201 -13.53 1.88 15.59
N ASP A 202 -12.22 1.97 15.45
CA ASP A 202 -11.43 3.02 16.10
C ASP A 202 -10.50 3.69 15.10
N ILE A 203 -10.35 5.01 15.19
CA ILE A 203 -9.26 5.73 14.53
C ILE A 203 -8.06 5.71 15.48
N THR A 204 -7.03 4.94 15.14
CA THR A 204 -5.82 4.79 15.95
C THR A 204 -4.77 5.85 15.65
N PHE A 205 -4.80 6.39 14.44
CA PHE A 205 -3.98 7.51 14.01
C PHE A 205 -4.73 8.35 12.99
N SER A 206 -4.56 9.68 13.05
CA SER A 206 -5.05 10.57 12.02
C SER A 206 -4.27 11.88 12.00
N ARG A 207 -4.36 12.58 10.87
CA ARG A 207 -3.90 13.96 10.73
C ARG A 207 -5.04 14.83 10.21
N ASP A 208 -5.21 15.99 10.84
CA ASP A 208 -6.25 16.98 10.53
C ASP A 208 -7.68 16.39 10.53
N LEU A 209 -7.96 15.51 11.51
CA LEU A 209 -9.27 14.85 11.65
C LEU A 209 -10.37 15.87 11.98
N LYS A 210 -11.46 15.83 11.21
CA LYS A 210 -12.59 16.77 11.31
C LYS A 210 -13.86 16.18 11.90
N ILE A 211 -13.82 14.91 12.32
CA ILE A 211 -14.97 14.17 12.83
C ILE A 211 -14.68 13.60 14.22
N SER A 212 -15.70 13.47 15.04
CA SER A 212 -15.62 12.76 16.31
C SER A 212 -15.75 11.24 16.12
N HIS A 213 -15.49 10.47 17.18
CA HIS A 213 -15.74 9.03 17.17
C HIS A 213 -17.22 8.69 16.95
N LYS A 214 -18.14 9.50 17.49
CA LYS A 214 -19.58 9.33 17.28
C LYS A 214 -19.93 9.49 15.80
N ASP A 215 -19.40 10.53 15.16
CA ASP A 215 -19.60 10.80 13.74
C ASP A 215 -19.07 9.66 12.86
N LEU A 216 -17.91 9.07 13.20
CA LEU A 216 -17.38 7.89 12.52
C LEU A 216 -18.39 6.72 12.52
N LEU A 217 -18.97 6.41 13.69
CA LEU A 217 -19.94 5.32 13.82
C LEU A 217 -21.22 5.62 13.03
N GLU A 218 -21.70 6.86 13.04
CA GLU A 218 -22.87 7.28 12.26
C GLU A 218 -22.60 7.23 10.75
N ILE A 219 -21.43 7.69 10.29
CA ILE A 219 -21.03 7.57 8.89
C ILE A 219 -20.97 6.10 8.47
N LEU A 220 -20.37 5.22 9.29
CA LEU A 220 -20.28 3.79 9.00
C LEU A 220 -21.67 3.17 8.83
N GLU A 221 -22.60 3.38 9.77
CA GLU A 221 -23.93 2.79 9.71
C GLU A 221 -24.78 3.35 8.57
N ASN A 222 -24.59 4.62 8.18
CA ASN A 222 -25.39 5.26 7.13
C ASN A 222 -24.80 5.12 5.71
N CYS A 223 -23.48 5.00 5.57
CA CYS A 223 -22.81 5.06 4.27
C CYS A 223 -22.22 3.72 3.82
N PHE A 224 -21.92 2.80 4.75
CA PHE A 224 -21.22 1.55 4.47
C PHE A 224 -22.05 0.32 4.86
N PRO A 225 -21.85 -0.84 4.20
CA PRO A 225 -22.38 -2.10 4.70
C PRO A 225 -21.73 -2.45 6.04
N THR A 226 -22.53 -2.80 7.04
CA THR A 226 -22.03 -3.14 8.39
C THR A 226 -22.09 -4.63 8.68
N LYS A 227 -22.84 -5.42 7.88
CA LYS A 227 -22.86 -6.88 8.00
C LYS A 227 -21.76 -7.52 7.16
N VAL A 228 -21.07 -8.51 7.72
CA VAL A 228 -20.02 -9.28 7.05
C VAL A 228 -20.50 -9.90 5.74
N SER A 229 -21.76 -10.36 5.67
CA SER A 229 -22.35 -10.92 4.45
C SER A 229 -22.49 -9.89 3.33
N GLU A 230 -22.86 -8.66 3.67
CA GLU A 230 -23.01 -7.56 2.70
C GLU A 230 -21.65 -7.13 2.16
N ILE A 231 -20.65 -7.01 3.06
CA ILE A 231 -19.25 -6.72 2.68
C ILE A 231 -18.70 -7.82 1.75
N PHE A 232 -18.93 -9.09 2.11
CA PHE A 232 -18.52 -10.24 1.30
C PHE A 232 -19.16 -10.21 -0.09
N GLN A 233 -20.48 -10.02 -0.17
CA GLN A 233 -21.20 -9.96 -1.44
C GLN A 233 -20.68 -8.82 -2.32
N LEU A 234 -20.42 -7.65 -1.74
CA LEU A 234 -19.89 -6.49 -2.45
C LEU A 234 -18.50 -6.76 -3.04
N PHE A 235 -17.61 -7.42 -2.30
CA PHE A 235 -16.23 -7.66 -2.77
C PHE A 235 -16.07 -8.95 -3.59
N THR A 236 -17.12 -9.77 -3.67
CA THR A 236 -17.16 -10.98 -4.52
C THR A 236 -17.99 -10.81 -5.78
N SER A 237 -18.70 -9.68 -5.94
CA SER A 237 -19.44 -9.39 -7.18
C SER A 237 -18.53 -9.09 -8.37
N GLU A 238 -17.30 -8.63 -8.09
CA GLU A 238 -16.29 -8.38 -9.11
C GLU A 238 -15.38 -9.61 -9.32
N ASN A 239 -14.94 -9.82 -10.56
CA ASN A 239 -14.00 -10.89 -10.87
C ASN A 239 -12.57 -10.49 -10.50
N ILE A 240 -12.14 -10.83 -9.28
CA ILE A 240 -10.83 -10.47 -8.73
C ILE A 240 -9.84 -11.63 -8.92
N SER A 241 -8.74 -11.36 -9.62
CA SER A 241 -7.60 -12.28 -9.67
C SER A 241 -6.68 -12.08 -8.45
N PHE A 242 -6.80 -12.94 -7.44
CA PHE A 242 -5.90 -12.91 -6.28
C PHE A 242 -4.43 -13.14 -6.68
N LEU A 243 -4.16 -13.91 -7.74
CA LEU A 243 -2.81 -14.08 -8.27
C LEU A 243 -2.22 -12.73 -8.71
N LYS A 244 -3.00 -11.92 -9.43
CA LYS A 244 -2.57 -10.58 -9.84
C LYS A 244 -2.28 -9.67 -8.65
N LEU A 245 -3.02 -9.80 -7.55
CA LEU A 245 -2.73 -9.05 -6.31
C LEU A 245 -1.39 -9.46 -5.69
N THR A 246 -1.05 -10.75 -5.70
CA THR A 246 0.24 -11.24 -5.20
C THR A 246 1.43 -10.78 -6.04
N GLU A 247 1.21 -10.54 -7.33
CA GLU A 247 2.25 -10.11 -8.27
C GLU A 247 2.42 -8.59 -8.34
N ILE A 248 1.36 -7.85 -8.06
CA ILE A 248 1.31 -6.39 -8.24
C ILE A 248 1.11 -5.73 -6.89
N SER A 249 -0.11 -5.64 -6.39
CA SER A 249 -0.41 -5.01 -5.09
C SER A 249 -1.82 -5.38 -4.63
N ASN A 250 -2.03 -5.42 -3.31
CA ASN A 250 -3.38 -5.46 -2.73
C ASN A 250 -4.04 -4.08 -2.72
N PHE A 251 -3.23 -3.01 -2.66
CA PHE A 251 -3.69 -1.63 -2.44
C PHE A 251 -3.11 -0.66 -3.46
N GLY A 252 -3.81 0.46 -3.64
CA GLY A 252 -3.60 1.39 -4.74
C GLY A 252 -4.18 0.91 -6.07
N ASN A 253 -4.25 1.79 -7.05
CA ASN A 253 -4.84 1.49 -8.36
C ASN A 253 -3.84 0.84 -9.33
N PHE A 254 -2.75 0.24 -8.81
CA PHE A 254 -1.80 -0.54 -9.60
C PHE A 254 -2.46 -1.77 -10.26
N VAL A 255 -3.41 -2.37 -9.56
CA VAL A 255 -4.38 -3.28 -10.16
C VAL A 255 -5.67 -2.48 -10.34
N PRO A 256 -6.13 -2.25 -11.58
CA PRO A 256 -7.31 -1.43 -11.81
C PRO A 256 -8.58 -2.12 -11.30
N ASN A 257 -9.58 -1.32 -10.97
CA ASN A 257 -10.96 -1.75 -10.66
C ASN A 257 -11.11 -2.64 -9.42
N LEU A 258 -10.21 -2.53 -8.44
CA LEU A 258 -10.43 -3.21 -7.15
C LEU A 258 -11.59 -2.55 -6.38
N PRO A 259 -12.57 -3.32 -5.87
CA PRO A 259 -13.73 -2.75 -5.17
C PRO A 259 -13.36 -1.87 -3.98
N TRP A 260 -12.36 -2.29 -3.20
CA TRP A 260 -11.91 -1.58 -2.00
C TRP A 260 -11.03 -0.36 -2.28
N GLU A 261 -10.63 -0.13 -3.54
CA GLU A 261 -9.89 1.07 -3.94
C GLU A 261 -10.80 2.16 -4.53
N GLN A 262 -12.11 1.92 -4.63
CA GLN A 262 -13.07 2.91 -5.12
C GLN A 262 -13.33 4.02 -4.08
N ILE A 263 -13.51 5.25 -4.55
CA ILE A 263 -13.94 6.41 -3.73
C ILE A 263 -15.45 6.69 -3.84
N ASN A 264 -16.23 5.63 -4.07
CA ASN A 264 -17.65 5.67 -4.38
C ASN A 264 -18.57 5.96 -3.17
N LYS A 265 -18.02 6.22 -1.98
CA LYS A 265 -18.77 6.63 -0.79
C LYS A 265 -18.60 8.10 -0.43
N VAL A 266 -17.74 8.84 -1.14
CA VAL A 266 -17.51 10.27 -0.90
C VAL A 266 -18.80 11.09 -0.98
N GLU A 267 -19.66 10.84 -1.99
CA GLU A 267 -20.93 11.56 -2.11
C GLU A 267 -21.88 11.27 -0.95
N ALA A 268 -22.04 10.00 -0.58
CA ALA A 268 -22.88 9.60 0.56
C ALA A 268 -22.38 10.20 1.89
N ILE A 269 -21.06 10.27 2.08
CA ILE A 269 -20.44 10.91 3.25
C ILE A 269 -20.73 12.42 3.25
N ASN A 270 -20.58 13.09 2.10
CA ASN A 270 -20.87 14.53 1.98
C ASN A 270 -22.37 14.83 2.19
N ASP A 271 -23.26 13.95 1.75
CA ASP A 271 -24.70 14.05 2.03
C ASP A 271 -25.00 13.94 3.52
N TRP A 272 -24.33 13.04 4.23
CA TRP A 272 -24.45 12.92 5.68
C TRP A 272 -23.97 14.21 6.37
N LEU A 273 -22.79 14.73 6.00
CA LEU A 273 -22.23 15.97 6.56
C LEU A 273 -23.12 17.20 6.35
N ARG A 274 -23.92 17.24 5.27
CA ARG A 274 -24.84 18.36 5.00
C ARG A 274 -26.12 18.33 5.85
N ARG A 275 -26.47 17.17 6.42
CA ARG A 275 -27.70 16.98 7.20
C ARG A 275 -27.48 17.23 8.70
N THR A 276 -26.23 17.15 9.15
CA THR A 276 -25.79 17.31 10.54
C THR A 276 -25.18 18.68 10.76
#